data_AF-A0AAW4N168-F1
#
_entry.id   AF-A0AAW4N168-F1
#
_cell.length_a   1.000
_cell.length_b   1.000
_cell.length_c   1.000
_cell.angle_alpha   90.00
_cell.angle_beta   90.00
_cell.angle_gamma   90.00
#
_symmetry.space_group_name_H-M   'P 1'
#
loop_
_entity.id
_entity.type
_entity.pdbx_description
1 polymer ?
#
loop_
_entity_poly.entity_id
_entity_poly.type
_entity_poly.pdbx_seq_one_letter_code
_entity_poly.pdbx_strand_id
1 'polypeptide(L)'
;VHYESMLGHTIEYIPPRVKIEISCLSMNEPTEDRLISSYIEQTFPGEDAAATATVRTVVPTRTFLEKAFLLCEEFQKQTPRHVRMSRHLYDLERLMDTGFGKQALQDIDLYERIVKHRSIYYAVGYVDYSKLMPSEIDFVPRQELMKDWEGDYAEMCNHFIYGQTLSFEKLLERIKELQDRFRKAF
;
A
#
# COMPACT_ATOMS: atom_id res chain seq x y z
N VAL A 1 0.56 -17.55 -12.94
CA VAL A 1 0.16 -17.70 -14.36
C VAL A 1 1.15 -16.94 -15.21
N HIS A 2 1.84 -17.58 -16.16
CA HIS A 2 2.71 -16.88 -17.11
C HIS A 2 1.89 -16.53 -18.35
N TYR A 3 2.20 -15.40 -18.99
CA TYR A 3 1.56 -14.99 -20.24
C TYR A 3 2.61 -14.46 -21.21
N GLU A 4 2.28 -14.46 -22.50
CA GLU A 4 3.14 -13.86 -23.52
C GLU A 4 2.89 -12.34 -23.55
N SER A 5 3.97 -11.57 -23.42
CA SER A 5 3.87 -10.11 -23.46
C SER A 5 3.70 -9.63 -24.89
N MET A 6 2.72 -8.75 -25.13
CA MET A 6 2.59 -8.02 -26.40
C MET A 6 3.67 -6.93 -26.56
N LEU A 7 4.39 -6.58 -25.48
CA LEU A 7 5.54 -5.68 -25.53
C LEU A 7 6.79 -6.46 -25.94
N GLY A 8 7.51 -5.98 -26.95
CA GLY A 8 8.70 -6.64 -27.50
C GLY A 8 9.96 -6.61 -26.62
N HIS A 9 9.87 -6.05 -25.41
CA HIS A 9 10.94 -6.05 -24.41
C HIS A 9 10.40 -6.48 -23.05
N THR A 10 11.20 -7.25 -22.31
CA THR A 10 10.87 -7.68 -20.95
C THR A 10 11.27 -6.60 -19.96
N ILE A 11 10.31 -6.13 -19.16
CA ILE A 11 10.57 -5.22 -18.04
C ILE A 11 10.82 -6.09 -16.80
N GLU A 12 12.03 -6.10 -16.23
CA GLU A 12 12.35 -6.94 -15.06
C GLU A 12 11.47 -6.60 -13.85
N TYR A 13 11.13 -5.31 -13.68
CA TYR A 13 10.25 -4.82 -12.62
C TYR A 13 8.78 -5.30 -12.79
N ILE A 14 8.35 -5.61 -14.02
CA ILE A 14 7.01 -6.10 -14.38
C ILE A 14 7.13 -7.37 -15.25
N PRO A 15 7.51 -8.52 -14.64
CA PRO A 15 7.64 -9.75 -15.39
C PRO A 15 6.26 -10.19 -15.93
N PRO A 16 6.18 -10.82 -17.12
CA PRO A 16 4.92 -11.23 -17.75
C PRO A 16 4.33 -12.48 -17.06
N ARG A 17 3.93 -12.28 -15.81
CA ARG A 17 3.32 -13.29 -14.96
C ARG A 17 2.36 -12.64 -13.97
N VAL A 18 1.24 -13.30 -13.76
CA VAL A 18 0.33 -13.05 -12.64
C VAL A 18 0.81 -13.89 -11.46
N LYS A 19 1.24 -13.22 -10.39
CA LYS A 19 1.54 -13.83 -9.09
C LYS A 19 0.29 -13.80 -8.23
N ILE A 20 -0.09 -14.95 -7.69
CA ILE A 20 -1.21 -15.08 -6.74
C ILE A 20 -0.59 -15.39 -5.38
N GLU A 21 -0.94 -14.59 -4.37
CA GLU A 21 -0.50 -14.77 -2.99
C GLU A 21 -1.73 -15.05 -2.12
N ILE A 22 -1.65 -16.07 -1.27
CA ILE A 22 -2.72 -16.49 -0.37
C ILE A 22 -2.18 -16.39 1.05
N SER A 23 -2.89 -15.71 1.93
CA SER A 23 -2.53 -15.57 3.34
C SER A 23 -3.63 -16.16 4.23
N CYS A 24 -3.22 -17.01 5.18
CA CYS A 24 -4.11 -17.56 6.20
C CYS A 24 -4.16 -16.70 7.48
N LEU A 25 -3.33 -15.66 7.55
CA LEU A 25 -3.13 -14.82 8.73
C LEU A 25 -3.71 -13.42 8.58
N SER A 26 -4.26 -13.07 7.42
CA SER A 26 -4.85 -11.76 7.18
C SER A 26 -6.20 -11.63 7.89
N MET A 27 -6.55 -10.43 8.34
CA MET A 27 -7.92 -10.18 8.80
C MET A 27 -8.88 -10.41 7.63
N ASN A 28 -10.07 -10.93 7.93
CA ASN A 28 -11.09 -11.17 6.91
C ASN A 28 -12.04 -9.97 6.71
N GLU A 29 -12.01 -8.96 7.60
CA GLU A 29 -12.94 -7.82 7.59
C GLU A 29 -12.23 -6.50 7.95
N PRO A 30 -12.75 -5.32 7.56
CA PRO A 30 -13.97 -5.12 6.77
C PRO A 30 -13.76 -5.38 5.28
N THR A 31 -14.77 -5.92 4.62
CA THR A 31 -14.81 -6.14 3.17
C THR A 31 -16.02 -5.47 2.51
N GLU A 32 -15.91 -5.25 1.21
CA GLU A 32 -16.99 -4.74 0.36
C GLU A 32 -16.96 -5.41 -1.02
N ASP A 33 -18.13 -5.56 -1.63
CA ASP A 33 -18.26 -6.05 -3.00
C ASP A 33 -17.99 -4.92 -3.98
N ARG A 34 -17.05 -5.14 -4.90
CA ARG A 34 -16.68 -4.19 -5.95
C ARG A 34 -16.90 -4.82 -7.32
N LEU A 35 -17.58 -4.09 -8.19
CA LEU A 35 -17.64 -4.43 -9.61
C LEU A 35 -16.30 -4.06 -10.25
N ILE A 36 -15.63 -5.04 -10.86
CA ILE A 36 -14.39 -4.87 -11.60
C ILE A 36 -14.67 -5.29 -13.04
N SER A 37 -14.18 -4.49 -14.00
CA SER A 37 -14.25 -4.79 -15.43
C SER A 37 -12.93 -4.47 -16.11
N SER A 38 -12.65 -5.10 -17.24
CA SER A 38 -11.45 -4.80 -18.03
C SER A 38 -11.50 -3.39 -18.59
N TYR A 39 -10.34 -2.80 -18.89
CA TYR A 39 -10.28 -1.51 -19.58
C TYR A 39 -10.91 -1.56 -20.98
N ILE A 40 -10.93 -2.74 -21.62
CA ILE A 40 -11.60 -2.94 -22.91
C ILE A 40 -13.10 -2.73 -22.73
N GLU A 41 -13.73 -3.41 -21.78
CA GLU A 41 -15.17 -3.26 -21.53
C GLU A 41 -15.53 -1.83 -21.07
N GLN A 42 -14.68 -1.17 -20.27
CA GLN A 42 -14.90 0.21 -19.85
C GLN A 42 -14.83 1.21 -21.01
N THR A 43 -14.02 0.92 -22.04
CA THR A 43 -13.82 1.81 -23.20
C THR A 43 -14.76 1.47 -24.35
N PHE A 44 -15.06 0.19 -24.54
CA PHE A 44 -15.88 -0.38 -25.61
C PHE A 44 -16.94 -1.32 -25.00
N PRO A 45 -18.08 -0.77 -24.53
CA PRO A 45 -19.11 -1.56 -23.88
C PRO A 45 -19.63 -2.69 -24.77
N GLY A 46 -19.63 -3.92 -24.25
CA GLY A 46 -20.10 -5.13 -24.93
C GLY A 46 -19.01 -5.97 -25.59
N GLU A 47 -17.79 -5.44 -25.78
CA GLU A 47 -16.70 -6.17 -26.45
C GLU A 47 -15.99 -7.17 -25.51
N ASP A 48 -16.03 -6.94 -24.19
CA ASP A 48 -15.37 -7.81 -23.21
C ASP A 48 -16.21 -7.99 -21.93
N ALA A 49 -17.53 -8.08 -22.11
CA ALA A 49 -18.48 -8.19 -21.01
C ALA A 49 -18.20 -9.38 -20.08
N ALA A 50 -17.60 -10.45 -20.61
CA ALA A 50 -17.19 -11.63 -19.84
C ALA A 50 -16.06 -11.34 -18.82
N ALA A 51 -15.30 -10.26 -19.00
CA ALA A 51 -14.26 -9.81 -18.07
C ALA A 51 -14.80 -8.87 -16.97
N THR A 52 -16.13 -8.76 -16.82
CA THR A 52 -16.77 -8.05 -15.71
C THR A 52 -17.17 -9.03 -14.61
N ALA A 53 -16.73 -8.77 -13.39
CA ALA A 53 -17.05 -9.59 -12.23
C ALA A 53 -17.22 -8.75 -10.96
N THR A 54 -18.11 -9.19 -10.08
CA THR A 54 -18.17 -8.65 -8.71
C THR A 54 -17.20 -9.43 -7.84
N VAL A 55 -16.27 -8.73 -7.20
CA VAL A 55 -15.21 -9.30 -6.37
C VAL A 55 -15.32 -8.73 -4.97
N ARG A 56 -15.22 -9.61 -3.96
CA ARG A 56 -15.09 -9.18 -2.57
C ARG A 56 -13.70 -8.64 -2.32
N THR A 57 -13.61 -7.40 -1.87
CA THR A 57 -12.35 -6.68 -1.65
C THR A 57 -12.26 -6.18 -0.21
N VAL A 58 -11.05 -6.03 0.31
CA VAL A 58 -10.82 -5.36 1.60
C VAL A 58 -11.10 -3.87 1.41
N VAL A 59 -11.78 -3.25 2.39
CA VAL A 59 -12.10 -1.81 2.30
C VAL A 59 -10.81 -0.96 2.24
N PRO A 60 -10.77 0.12 1.44
CA PRO A 60 -9.57 0.95 1.31
C PRO A 60 -9.10 1.57 2.63
N THR A 61 -10.02 1.90 3.54
CA THR A 61 -9.73 2.41 4.90
C THR A 61 -8.81 1.47 5.68
N ARG A 62 -9.07 0.16 5.64
CA ARG A 62 -8.22 -0.85 6.28
C ARG A 62 -6.89 -0.98 5.56
N THR A 63 -6.92 -1.06 4.23
CA THR A 63 -5.71 -1.16 3.39
C THR A 63 -4.74 0.01 3.65
N PHE A 64 -5.28 1.21 3.85
CA PHE A 64 -4.53 2.41 4.19
C PHE A 64 -3.76 2.26 5.51
N LEU A 65 -4.45 1.85 6.59
CA LEU A 65 -3.83 1.61 7.89
C LEU A 65 -2.79 0.48 7.83
N GLU A 66 -3.11 -0.64 7.18
CA GLU A 66 -2.20 -1.78 7.04
C GLU A 66 -0.89 -1.41 6.32
N LYS A 67 -0.94 -0.51 5.32
CA LYS A 67 0.26 0.00 4.64
C LYS A 67 1.12 0.86 5.56
N ALA A 68 0.51 1.76 6.35
CA ALA A 68 1.23 2.57 7.33
C ALA A 68 1.91 1.69 8.39
N PHE A 69 1.20 0.68 8.90
CA PHE A 69 1.76 -0.26 9.88
C PHE A 69 2.88 -1.12 9.28
N LEU A 70 2.71 -1.61 8.05
CA LEU A 70 3.76 -2.38 7.37
C LEU A 70 5.06 -1.58 7.25
N LEU A 71 4.97 -0.30 6.88
CA LEU A 71 6.13 0.59 6.79
C LEU A 71 6.77 0.84 8.16
N CYS A 72 5.94 1.12 9.18
CA CYS A 72 6.43 1.32 10.53
C CYS A 72 7.21 0.10 11.03
N GLU A 73 6.68 -1.10 10.81
CA GLU A 73 7.36 -2.36 11.16
C GLU A 73 8.64 -2.59 10.36
N GLU A 74 8.64 -2.29 9.06
CA GLU A 74 9.82 -2.43 8.22
C GLU A 74 10.96 -1.55 8.73
N PHE A 75 10.67 -0.32 9.17
CA PHE A 75 11.66 0.60 9.72
C PHE A 75 12.11 0.29 11.15
N GLN A 76 11.52 -0.70 11.81
CA GLN A 76 12.07 -1.23 13.07
C GLN A 76 13.23 -2.21 12.84
N LYS A 77 13.41 -2.73 11.63
CA LYS A 77 14.51 -3.64 11.30
C LYS A 77 15.86 -2.93 11.36
N GLN A 78 16.90 -3.70 11.70
CA GLN A 78 18.29 -3.24 11.56
C GLN A 78 18.64 -2.95 10.11
N THR A 79 18.13 -3.76 9.17
CA THR A 79 18.31 -3.58 7.72
C THR A 79 16.94 -3.61 7.04
N PRO A 80 16.25 -2.47 6.94
CA PRO A 80 14.98 -2.37 6.23
C PRO A 80 15.14 -2.71 4.75
N ARG A 81 14.17 -3.44 4.19
CA ARG A 81 14.09 -3.69 2.75
C ARG A 81 13.67 -2.40 2.04
N HIS A 82 14.22 -2.14 0.87
CA HIS A 82 13.83 -1.00 0.02
C HIS A 82 13.18 -1.43 -1.29
N VAL A 83 13.59 -2.56 -1.87
CA VAL A 83 13.09 -3.03 -3.17
C VAL A 83 11.58 -3.26 -3.13
N ARG A 84 10.87 -2.53 -3.99
CA ARG A 84 9.41 -2.45 -4.13
C ARG A 84 8.71 -2.01 -2.85
N MET A 85 9.35 -1.28 -1.95
CA MET A 85 8.72 -0.78 -0.72
C MET A 85 8.21 0.66 -0.88
N SER A 86 8.79 1.46 -1.78
CA SER A 86 8.36 2.85 -2.04
C SER A 86 6.91 2.96 -2.52
N ARG A 87 6.38 1.93 -3.18
CA ARG A 87 4.96 1.86 -3.59
C ARG A 87 3.98 2.02 -2.43
N HIS A 88 4.36 1.62 -1.22
CA HIS A 88 3.51 1.80 -0.06
C HIS A 88 3.40 3.27 0.34
N LEU A 89 4.47 4.07 0.16
CA LEU A 89 4.41 5.53 0.32
C LEU A 89 3.49 6.14 -0.74
N TYR A 90 3.65 5.74 -2.00
CA TYR A 90 2.78 6.22 -3.08
C TYR A 90 1.30 5.90 -2.82
N ASP A 91 0.98 4.67 -2.43
CA ASP A 91 -0.40 4.27 -2.11
C ASP A 91 -0.97 5.08 -0.94
N LEU A 92 -0.18 5.34 0.11
CA LEU A 92 -0.61 6.18 1.24
C LEU A 92 -0.90 7.61 0.78
N GLU A 93 -0.01 8.20 -0.03
CA GLU A 93 -0.19 9.55 -0.55
C GLU A 93 -1.42 9.65 -1.47
N ARG A 94 -1.69 8.63 -2.29
CA ARG A 94 -2.91 8.58 -3.12
C ARG A 94 -4.20 8.46 -2.29
N LEU A 95 -4.14 7.81 -1.13
CA LEU A 95 -5.31 7.55 -0.30
C LEU A 95 -5.56 8.61 0.78
N MET A 96 -4.54 9.33 1.24
CA MET A 96 -4.64 10.16 2.46
C MET A 96 -5.67 11.30 2.40
N ASP A 97 -5.95 11.85 1.22
CA ASP A 97 -6.92 12.95 1.06
C ASP A 97 -8.31 12.48 0.65
N THR A 98 -8.46 11.19 0.34
CA THR A 98 -9.74 10.56 0.02
C THR A 98 -10.63 10.45 1.27
N GLY A 99 -11.92 10.18 1.06
CA GLY A 99 -12.84 9.87 2.17
C GLY A 99 -12.36 8.69 3.03
N PHE A 100 -11.75 7.68 2.40
CA PHE A 100 -11.24 6.50 3.10
C PHE A 100 -10.06 6.81 4.02
N GLY A 101 -9.09 7.61 3.56
CA GLY A 101 -7.94 8.01 4.37
C GLY A 101 -8.36 8.87 5.58
N LYS A 102 -9.32 9.77 5.38
CA LYS A 102 -9.88 10.59 6.47
C LYS A 102 -10.66 9.76 7.48
N GLN A 103 -11.52 8.85 6.99
CA GLN A 103 -12.28 7.94 7.85
C GLN A 103 -11.37 7.02 8.66
N ALA A 104 -10.25 6.55 8.10
CA ALA A 104 -9.29 5.72 8.81
C ALA A 104 -8.71 6.39 10.06
N LEU A 105 -8.58 7.72 10.02
CA LEU A 105 -8.08 8.55 11.12
C LEU A 105 -9.20 9.06 12.04
N GLN A 106 -10.43 8.59 11.87
CA GLN A 106 -11.56 8.91 12.74
C GLN A 106 -12.10 7.65 13.45
N ASP A 107 -11.65 6.47 13.04
CA ASP A 107 -12.12 5.17 13.51
C ASP A 107 -11.02 4.50 14.36
N ILE A 108 -10.95 4.90 15.64
CA ILE A 108 -9.97 4.36 16.59
C ILE A 108 -10.19 2.86 16.84
N ASP A 109 -11.45 2.40 16.83
CA ASP A 109 -11.79 1.01 17.05
C ASP A 109 -11.22 0.11 15.94
N LEU A 110 -11.35 0.53 14.67
CA LEU A 110 -10.73 -0.17 13.54
C LEU A 110 -9.20 -0.16 13.67
N TYR A 111 -8.62 0.98 14.01
CA TYR A 111 -7.18 1.14 14.18
C TYR A 111 -6.62 0.15 15.22
N GLU A 112 -7.15 0.19 16.45
CA GLU A 112 -6.72 -0.67 17.55
C GLU A 112 -6.95 -2.14 17.25
N ARG A 113 -8.06 -2.48 16.58
CA ARG A 113 -8.35 -3.85 16.18
C ARG A 113 -7.31 -4.39 15.20
N ILE A 114 -6.87 -3.57 14.23
CA ILE A 114 -5.81 -3.97 13.29
C ILE A 114 -4.48 -4.14 14.03
N VAL A 115 -4.09 -3.19 14.89
CA VAL A 115 -2.86 -3.27 15.70
C VAL A 115 -2.85 -4.53 16.56
N LYS A 116 -3.95 -4.80 17.28
CA LYS A 116 -4.10 -6.00 18.12
C LYS A 116 -4.06 -7.28 17.31
N HIS A 117 -4.71 -7.33 16.15
CA HIS A 117 -4.64 -8.50 15.29
C HIS A 117 -3.20 -8.74 14.81
N ARG A 118 -2.50 -7.68 14.40
CA ARG A 118 -1.10 -7.75 13.99
C ARG A 118 -0.18 -8.24 15.11
N SER A 119 -0.36 -7.76 16.34
CA SER A 119 0.45 -8.19 17.48
C SER A 119 0.24 -9.65 17.87
N ILE A 120 -0.85 -10.30 17.43
CA ILE A 120 -1.15 -11.70 17.72
C ILE A 120 -0.71 -12.60 16.56
N TYR A 121 -1.13 -12.28 15.33
CA TYR A 121 -0.97 -13.18 14.17
C TYR A 121 0.29 -12.92 13.35
N TYR A 122 0.80 -11.69 13.38
CA TYR A 122 2.01 -11.31 12.67
C TYR A 122 3.19 -11.12 13.63
N ALA A 123 3.05 -11.52 14.90
CA ALA A 123 4.01 -11.29 15.99
C ALA A 123 5.45 -11.66 15.60
N VAL A 124 6.20 -10.70 15.05
CA VAL A 124 7.60 -10.90 14.70
C VAL A 124 8.45 -10.41 15.85
N GLY A 125 9.40 -11.21 16.32
CA GLY A 125 10.13 -10.94 17.56
C GLY A 125 10.97 -9.65 17.60
N TYR A 126 11.17 -8.97 16.47
CA TYR A 126 11.86 -7.68 16.40
C TYR A 126 10.93 -6.47 16.33
N VAL A 127 9.60 -6.68 16.26
CA VAL A 127 8.62 -5.60 16.15
C VAL A 127 8.05 -5.28 17.53
N ASP A 128 8.23 -4.02 17.93
CA ASP A 128 7.50 -3.41 19.01
C ASP A 128 6.17 -2.85 18.47
N TYR A 129 5.07 -3.56 18.74
CA TYR A 129 3.74 -3.17 18.30
C TYR A 129 3.19 -1.93 19.02
N SER A 130 3.77 -1.54 20.16
CA SER A 130 3.37 -0.29 20.83
C SER A 130 3.69 0.94 19.97
N LYS A 131 4.71 0.84 19.10
CA LYS A 131 5.07 1.88 18.12
C LYS A 131 4.08 2.03 16.98
N LEU A 132 3.10 1.13 16.86
CA LEU A 132 1.99 1.32 15.92
C LEU A 132 0.92 2.25 16.47
N MET A 133 0.98 2.62 17.76
CA MET A 133 0.00 3.55 18.33
C MET A 133 0.12 4.95 17.69
N PRO A 134 -0.99 5.68 17.56
CA PRO A 134 -1.02 6.94 16.81
C PRO A 134 0.06 7.94 17.21
N SER A 135 0.36 8.07 18.51
CA SER A 135 1.37 9.01 19.03
C SER A 135 2.82 8.64 18.68
N GLU A 136 3.11 7.35 18.52
CA GLU A 136 4.46 6.81 18.34
C GLU A 136 4.75 6.42 16.89
N ILE A 137 3.72 6.33 16.04
CA ILE A 137 3.86 5.79 14.70
C ILE A 137 4.88 6.58 13.88
N ASP A 138 5.81 5.85 13.28
CA ASP A 138 6.86 6.38 12.41
C ASP A 138 7.00 5.50 11.18
N PHE A 139 6.55 6.02 10.04
CA PHE A 139 6.62 5.35 8.74
C PHE A 139 7.30 6.24 7.69
N VAL A 140 8.10 7.21 8.13
CA VAL A 140 8.97 7.99 7.23
C VAL A 140 10.33 7.29 7.13
N PRO A 141 10.87 7.03 5.93
CA PRO A 141 12.20 6.46 5.79
C PRO A 141 13.25 7.29 6.53
N ARG A 142 14.20 6.62 7.21
CA ARG A 142 15.35 7.29 7.85
C ARG A 142 16.32 7.83 6.80
N GLN A 143 17.14 8.80 7.20
CA GLN A 143 18.10 9.46 6.30
C GLN A 143 19.02 8.46 5.58
N GLU A 144 19.47 7.40 6.27
CA GLU A 144 20.30 6.34 5.70
C GLU A 144 19.62 5.55 4.57
N LEU A 145 18.28 5.53 4.51
CA LEU A 145 17.49 4.77 3.53
C LEU A 145 17.09 5.61 2.31
N MET A 146 17.27 6.94 2.36
CA MET A 146 16.69 7.85 1.38
C MET A 146 17.13 7.54 -0.05
N LYS A 147 18.43 7.29 -0.26
CA LYS A 147 18.98 7.00 -1.59
C LYS A 147 18.38 5.73 -2.20
N ASP A 148 18.26 4.68 -1.39
CA ASP A 148 17.75 3.39 -1.86
C ASP A 148 16.25 3.46 -2.15
N TRP A 149 15.49 4.19 -1.33
CA TRP A 149 14.05 4.39 -1.50
C TRP A 149 13.73 5.34 -2.66
N GLU A 150 14.55 6.35 -2.89
CA GLU A 150 14.45 7.22 -4.07
C GLU A 150 14.69 6.41 -5.35
N GLY A 151 15.70 5.55 -5.36
CA GLY A 151 15.98 4.63 -6.47
C GLY A 151 14.80 3.69 -6.74
N ASP A 152 14.25 3.06 -5.69
CA ASP A 152 13.06 2.20 -5.84
C ASP A 152 11.83 2.96 -6.35
N TYR A 153 11.64 4.21 -5.87
CA TYR A 153 10.54 5.06 -6.33
C TYR A 153 10.69 5.47 -7.79
N ALA A 154 11.92 5.77 -8.24
CA ALA A 154 12.20 6.08 -9.64
C ALA A 154 11.90 4.88 -10.54
N GLU A 155 12.35 3.68 -10.15
CA GLU A 155 12.02 2.44 -10.87
C GLU A 155 10.51 2.20 -10.96
N MET A 156 9.78 2.45 -9.88
CA MET A 156 8.32 2.36 -9.90
C MET A 156 7.69 3.39 -10.84
N CYS A 157 8.11 4.66 -10.79
CA CYS A 157 7.57 5.72 -11.65
C CYS A 157 7.81 5.43 -13.13
N ASN A 158 8.99 4.94 -13.48
CA ASN A 158 9.37 4.65 -14.87
C ASN A 158 8.54 3.52 -15.49
N HIS A 159 8.13 2.53 -14.68
CA HIS A 159 7.54 1.29 -15.20
C HIS A 159 6.05 1.12 -14.90
N PHE A 160 5.55 1.66 -13.79
CA PHE A 160 4.18 1.39 -13.31
C PHE A 160 3.22 2.56 -13.39
N ILE A 161 3.70 3.79 -13.24
CA ILE A 161 2.80 4.94 -13.09
C ILE A 161 2.66 5.66 -14.42
N TYR A 162 1.44 5.68 -14.94
CA TYR A 162 1.08 6.49 -16.08
C TYR A 162 0.69 7.91 -15.63
N GLY A 163 1.26 8.92 -16.28
CA GLY A 163 0.93 10.33 -16.02
C GLY A 163 1.91 11.03 -15.08
N GLN A 164 1.47 12.13 -14.47
CA GLN A 164 2.32 12.96 -13.61
C GLN A 164 2.43 12.35 -12.21
N THR A 165 3.66 12.20 -11.75
CA THR A 165 3.99 11.78 -10.38
C THR A 165 4.64 12.91 -9.60
N LEU A 166 4.53 12.85 -8.28
CA LEU A 166 5.31 13.72 -7.41
C LEU A 166 6.79 13.33 -7.50
N SER A 167 7.69 14.32 -7.33
CA SER A 167 9.08 14.01 -7.02
C SER A 167 9.17 13.26 -5.69
N PHE A 168 10.23 12.49 -5.49
CA PHE A 168 10.44 11.76 -4.25
C PHE A 168 10.43 12.68 -3.01
N GLU A 169 11.05 13.86 -3.12
CA GLU A 169 11.02 14.88 -2.08
C GLU A 169 9.59 15.31 -1.70
N LYS A 170 8.77 15.65 -2.70
CA LYS A 170 7.37 16.03 -2.48
C LYS A 170 6.53 14.89 -1.92
N LEU A 171 6.79 13.65 -2.37
CA LEU A 171 6.16 12.47 -1.79
C LEU A 171 6.49 12.39 -0.29
N LEU A 172 7.77 12.53 0.10
CA LEU A 172 8.16 12.50 1.50
C LEU A 172 7.56 13.64 2.33
N GLU A 173 7.40 14.84 1.77
CA GLU A 173 6.67 15.92 2.43
C GLU A 173 5.23 15.52 2.74
N ARG A 174 4.53 14.90 1.77
CA ARG A 174 3.17 14.38 1.97
C ARG A 174 3.12 13.28 3.03
N ILE A 175 4.09 12.37 3.05
CA ILE A 175 4.16 11.29 4.05
C ILE A 175 4.43 11.84 5.45
N LYS A 176 5.30 12.84 5.60
CA LYS A 176 5.52 13.53 6.89
C LYS A 176 4.24 14.21 7.38
N GLU A 177 3.54 14.91 6.50
CA GLU A 177 2.25 15.48 6.83
C GLU A 177 1.24 14.40 7.24
N LEU A 178 1.22 13.27 6.54
CA LEU A 178 0.35 12.16 6.90
C LEU A 178 0.67 11.62 8.29
N GLN A 179 1.95 11.41 8.60
CA GLN A 179 2.37 10.97 9.93
C GLN A 179 1.90 11.94 11.03
N ASP A 180 1.97 13.24 10.79
CA ASP A 180 1.45 14.24 11.72
C ASP A 180 -0.08 14.16 11.87
N ARG A 181 -0.80 13.83 10.79
CA ARG A 181 -2.26 13.58 10.85
C ARG A 181 -2.56 12.35 11.72
N PHE A 182 -1.83 11.25 11.57
CA PHE A 182 -1.95 10.08 12.44
C PHE A 182 -1.76 10.45 13.92
N ARG A 183 -0.70 11.20 14.23
CA ARG A 183 -0.35 11.60 15.60
C ARG A 183 -1.33 12.59 16.24
N LYS A 184 -2.19 13.24 15.45
CA LYS A 184 -3.21 14.21 15.92
C LYS A 184 -4.65 13.69 15.81
N ALA A 185 -4.84 12.49 15.26
CA ALA A 185 -6.15 11.95 14.92
C ALA A 185 -7.00 11.61 16.16
N PHE A 186 -6.36 11.25 17.26
CA PHE A 186 -6.98 10.71 18.47
C PHE A 186 -6.45 11.40 19.73
#